data_AF-A0A944VS24-F1
#
_entry.id   AF-A0A944VS24-F1
#
_cell.length_a   1.000
_cell.length_b   1.000
_cell.length_c   1.000
_cell.angle_alpha   90.00
_cell.angle_beta   90.00
_cell.angle_gamma   90.00
#
_symmetry.space_group_name_H-M   'P 1'
#
loop_
_entity.id
_entity.type
_entity.pdbx_description
1 polymer ?
#
loop_
_entity_poly.entity_id
_entity_poly.type
_entity_poly.pdbx_seq_one_letter_code
_entity_poly.pdbx_strand_id
1 'polypeptide(L)'
;SYWDPQIAGVMIPLVIGLIGFAAIPYIDRNKENNPSKRKYAIMMYTFFLAGAGTLTIIGVLFRGPGWNWTYPWIDGIWFDDLLDWIYFE
;
A
#
# COMPACT_ATOMS: atom_id res chain seq x y z
N SER A 1 -3.45 7.24 -19.69
CA SER A 1 -3.89 6.48 -18.50
C SER A 1 -5.37 6.15 -18.67
N TYR A 2 -5.81 4.96 -18.25
CA TYR A 2 -7.22 4.53 -18.36
C TYR A 2 -8.14 5.20 -17.32
N TRP A 3 -7.56 5.74 -16.24
CA TRP A 3 -8.24 6.55 -15.22
C TRP A 3 -7.62 7.94 -15.15
N ASP A 4 -8.46 8.93 -14.82
CA ASP A 4 -8.02 10.28 -14.46
C ASP A 4 -7.13 10.20 -13.18
N PRO A 5 -5.96 10.84 -13.15
CA PRO A 5 -5.03 10.74 -12.03
C PRO A 5 -5.64 11.11 -10.67
N GLN A 6 -6.56 12.08 -10.64
CA GLN A 6 -7.24 12.50 -9.42
C GLN A 6 -8.20 11.41 -8.94
N ILE A 7 -8.89 10.73 -9.85
CA ILE A 7 -9.77 9.61 -9.51
C ILE A 7 -8.94 8.44 -8.97
N ALA A 8 -7.89 8.05 -9.69
CA ALA A 8 -7.07 6.90 -9.33
C ALA A 8 -6.24 7.11 -8.06
N GLY A 9 -5.64 8.30 -7.91
CA GLY A 9 -4.70 8.59 -6.83
C GLY A 9 -5.35 9.15 -5.56
N VAL A 10 -6.49 9.82 -5.67
CA VAL A 10 -7.11 10.51 -4.52
C VAL A 10 -8.45 9.91 -4.16
N MET A 11 -9.37 9.81 -5.13
CA MET A 11 -10.75 9.40 -4.84
C MET A 11 -10.84 7.94 -4.42
N ILE A 12 -10.17 7.02 -5.12
CA ILE A 12 -10.22 5.59 -4.78
C ILE A 12 -9.65 5.33 -3.37
N PRO A 13 -8.44 5.80 -3.01
CA PRO A 13 -7.90 5.55 -1.67
C PRO A 13 -8.71 6.23 -0.56
N LEU A 14 -9.08 7.50 -0.73
CA LEU A 14 -9.76 8.26 0.34
C LEU A 14 -11.22 7.87 0.49
N VAL A 15 -11.95 7.70 -0.61
CA VAL A 15 -13.39 7.43 -0.53
C VAL A 15 -13.61 5.93 -0.35
N ILE A 16 -13.11 5.10 -1.27
CA ILE A 16 -13.40 3.66 -1.25
C ILE A 16 -12.62 2.97 -0.12
N GLY A 17 -11.34 3.31 0.05
CA GLY A 17 -10.50 2.72 1.10
C GLY A 17 -11.01 3.01 2.50
N LEU A 18 -11.21 4.29 2.85
CA LEU A 18 -11.66 4.66 4.20
C LEU A 18 -13.09 4.18 4.49
N ILE A 19 -14.02 4.31 3.54
CA ILE A 19 -15.38 3.81 3.71
C ILE A 19 -15.37 2.28 3.85
N GLY A 20 -14.55 1.59 3.05
CA GLY A 20 -14.39 0.14 3.13
C GLY A 20 -13.92 -0.32 4.51
N PHE A 21 -12.89 0.34 5.08
CA PHE A 21 -12.42 0.03 6.43
C PHE A 21 -13.44 0.40 7.51
N ALA A 22 -14.09 1.55 7.40
CA ALA A 22 -15.15 1.96 8.32
C ALA A 22 -16.39 1.06 8.25
N ALA A 23 -16.60 0.38 7.12
CA ALA A 23 -17.70 -0.55 6.92
C ALA A 23 -17.47 -1.93 7.56
N ILE A 24 -16.22 -2.29 7.91
CA ILE A 24 -15.88 -3.60 8.51
C ILE A 24 -16.79 -4.00 9.69
N PRO A 25 -17.04 -3.17 10.72
CA PRO A 25 -17.90 -3.56 11.84
C PRO A 25 -19.37 -3.82 11.45
N TYR A 26 -19.82 -3.32 10.30
CA TYR A 26 -21.19 -3.52 9.80
C TYR A 26 -21.30 -4.75 8.90
N ILE A 27 -20.21 -5.12 8.22
CA ILE A 27 -20.14 -6.29 7.34
C ILE A 27 -19.86 -7.55 8.16
N ASP A 28 -18.96 -7.47 9.14
CA ASP A 28 -18.65 -8.59 10.02
C ASP A 28 -19.72 -8.73 11.11
N ARG A 29 -20.63 -9.69 10.93
CA ARG A 29 -21.71 -9.99 11.86
C ARG A 29 -21.28 -10.88 13.03
N ASN A 30 -20.03 -11.31 13.09
CA ASN A 30 -19.57 -12.17 14.17
C ASN A 30 -19.47 -11.39 15.49
N LYS A 31 -20.34 -11.74 16.45
CA LYS A 31 -20.40 -11.11 17.78
C LYS A 31 -19.25 -11.56 18.71
N GLU A 32 -18.66 -12.71 18.43
CA GLU A 32 -17.58 -13.28 19.24
C GLU A 32 -16.23 -12.64 18.88
N ASN A 33 -15.55 -12.03 19.84
CA ASN A 33 -14.24 -11.41 19.63
C ASN A 33 -13.05 -12.29 20.05
N ASN A 34 -13.29 -13.54 20.45
CA ASN A 34 -12.21 -14.44 20.82
C ASN A 34 -11.36 -14.79 19.58
N PRO A 35 -10.03 -14.56 19.60
CA PRO A 35 -9.16 -14.83 18.45
C PRO A 35 -9.25 -16.28 17.94
N SER A 36 -9.46 -17.23 18.84
CA SER A 36 -9.60 -18.66 18.49
C SER A 36 -10.84 -18.96 17.64
N LYS A 37 -11.86 -18.09 17.68
CA LYS A 37 -13.12 -18.20 16.94
C LYS A 37 -13.15 -17.36 15.67
N ARG A 38 -12.11 -16.57 15.39
CA ARG A 38 -12.00 -15.68 14.21
C ARG A 38 -10.79 -15.99 13.32
N LYS A 39 -10.29 -17.23 13.38
CA LYS A 39 -9.09 -17.66 12.63
C LYS A 39 -9.16 -17.32 11.14
N TYR A 40 -10.33 -17.46 10.51
CA TYR A 40 -10.50 -17.12 9.09
C TYR A 40 -10.31 -15.62 8.81
N ALA A 41 -10.96 -14.75 9.58
CA ALA A 41 -10.81 -13.30 9.44
C ALA A 41 -9.38 -12.86 9.73
N ILE A 42 -8.74 -13.43 10.75
CA ILE A 42 -7.34 -13.16 11.09
C ILE A 42 -6.43 -13.58 9.93
N MET A 43 -6.60 -14.79 9.38
CA MET A 43 -5.80 -15.25 8.24
C MET A 43 -5.96 -14.33 7.02
N MET A 44 -7.19 -13.96 6.64
CA MET A 44 -7.43 -13.04 5.52
C MET A 44 -6.76 -11.68 5.74
N TYR A 45 -6.87 -11.12 6.95
CA TYR A 45 -6.25 -9.84 7.27
C TYR A 45 -4.72 -9.92 7.27
N THR A 46 -4.15 -11.04 7.73
CA THR A 46 -2.71 -11.28 7.64
C THR A 46 -2.23 -11.36 6.19
N PHE A 47 -2.96 -12.06 5.30
CA PHE A 47 -2.61 -12.08 3.87
C PHE A 47 -2.70 -10.69 3.24
N PHE A 48 -3.73 -9.91 3.60
CA PHE A 48 -3.86 -8.53 3.18
C PHE A 48 -2.66 -7.68 3.60
N LEU A 49 -2.25 -7.75 4.87
CA LEU A 49 -1.10 -6.99 5.39
C LEU A 49 0.22 -7.45 4.76
N ALA A 50 0.43 -8.76 4.59
CA ALA A 50 1.62 -9.29 3.94
C ALA A 50 1.71 -8.82 2.48
N GLY A 51 0.59 -8.87 1.74
CA GLY A 51 0.51 -8.36 0.38
C GLY A 51 0.74 -6.85 0.29
N ALA A 52 0.06 -6.06 1.13
CA ALA A 52 0.21 -4.61 1.17
C ALA A 52 1.64 -4.20 1.53
N GLY A 53 2.26 -4.84 2.53
CA GLY A 53 3.65 -4.61 2.90
C GLY A 53 4.62 -4.96 1.76
N THR A 54 4.42 -6.11 1.11
CA THR A 54 5.24 -6.54 -0.03
C THR A 54 5.14 -5.55 -1.19
N LEU A 55 3.93 -5.13 -1.55
CA LEU A 55 3.70 -4.14 -2.61
C LEU A 55 4.28 -2.77 -2.26
N THR A 56 4.26 -2.39 -0.98
CA THR A 56 4.87 -1.13 -0.51
C THR A 56 6.38 -1.18 -0.66
N ILE A 57 7.03 -2.28 -0.24
CA ILE A 57 8.48 -2.46 -0.39
C ILE A 57 8.87 -2.42 -1.88
N ILE A 58 8.12 -3.12 -2.73
CA ILE A 58 8.33 -3.09 -4.18
C ILE A 58 8.15 -1.67 -4.72
N GLY A 59 7.08 -0.99 -4.32
CA GLY A 59 6.76 0.37 -4.76
C GLY A 59 7.82 1.40 -4.36
N VAL A 60 8.47 1.24 -3.21
CA VAL A 60 9.51 2.17 -2.74
C VAL A 60 10.88 1.83 -3.34
N LEU A 61 11.24 0.55 -3.45
CA LEU A 61 12.61 0.16 -3.80
C LEU A 61 12.84 -0.15 -5.29
N PHE A 62 11.80 -0.52 -6.03
CA PHE A 62 11.91 -0.96 -7.43
C PHE A 62 11.36 0.09 -8.43
N ARG A 63 11.16 1.33 -7.97
CA ARG A 63 10.74 2.45 -8.81
C ARG A 63 11.92 3.37 -9.08
N GLY A 64 12.17 3.64 -10.35
CA GLY A 64 13.18 4.58 -10.81
C GLY A 64 12.62 5.74 -11.63
N PRO A 65 13.48 6.49 -12.34
CA PRO A 65 13.10 7.68 -13.08
C PRO A 65 11.92 7.45 -14.02
N GLY A 66 10.94 8.34 -13.97
CA GLY A 66 9.70 8.21 -14.75
C GLY A 66 8.80 7.06 -14.32
N TRP A 67 8.89 6.60 -13.07
CA TRP A 67 8.08 5.50 -12.51
C TRP A 67 8.34 4.11 -13.12
N ASN A 68 9.45 3.96 -13.85
CA ASN A 68 9.85 2.69 -14.46
C ASN A 68 10.34 1.68 -13.41
N TRP A 69 10.31 0.40 -13.77
CA TRP A 69 10.86 -0.67 -12.94
C TRP A 69 12.39 -0.67 -12.98
N THR A 70 13.03 -0.76 -11.81
CA THR A 70 14.49 -0.86 -11.68
C THR A 70 14.88 -1.96 -10.72
N TYR A 71 16.10 -2.48 -10.87
CA TYR A 71 16.64 -3.47 -9.95
C TYR A 71 17.60 -2.78 -8.99
N PRO A 72 17.28 -2.66 -7.69
CA PRO A 72 18.07 -1.84 -6.77
C PRO A 72 19.51 -2.34 -6.57
N TRP A 73 19.79 -3.60 -6.85
CA TRP A 73 21.15 -4.18 -6.80
C TRP A 73 21.97 -3.98 -8.08
N ILE A 74 21.39 -3.43 -9.15
CA ILE A 74 22.08 -3.06 -10.40
C ILE A 74 22.12 -1.54 -10.51
N ASP A 75 20.95 -0.91 -10.38
CA ASP A 75 20.74 0.52 -10.68
C ASP A 75 20.81 1.42 -9.43
N GLY A 76 20.95 0.83 -8.24
CA GLY A 76 20.83 1.56 -6.97
C GLY A 76 19.39 1.91 -6.61
N ILE A 77 19.22 2.53 -5.43
CA ILE A 77 17.91 3.01 -4.96
C ILE A 77 17.75 4.48 -5.34
N TRP A 78 16.60 4.83 -5.90
CA TRP A 78 16.28 6.15 -6.41
C TRP A 78 15.48 6.94 -5.37
N PHE A 79 16.20 7.63 -4.50
CA PHE A 79 15.65 8.64 -3.59
C PHE A 79 16.08 10.02 -4.10
N ASP A 80 15.44 10.51 -5.16
CA ASP A 80 15.80 11.79 -5.80
C ASP A 80 15.87 12.93 -4.76
N ASP A 81 14.93 12.95 -3.80
CA ASP A 81 14.86 13.95 -2.72
C ASP A 81 16.05 13.93 -1.73
N LEU A 82 16.81 12.83 -1.67
CA LEU A 82 17.93 12.65 -0.73
C LEU A 82 19.27 13.09 -1.35
N LEU A 83 19.37 13.10 -2.67
CA LEU A 83 20.52 13.60 -3.41
C LEU A 83 20.53 15.13 -3.44
N ASP A 84 19.37 15.77 -3.61
CA ASP A 84 19.27 17.24 -3.63
C ASP A 84 19.82 17.87 -2.35
N TRP A 85 19.64 17.23 -1.19
CA TRP A 85 20.18 17.68 0.10
C TRP A 85 21.71 17.77 0.17
N ILE A 86 22.42 16.99 -0.64
CA ILE A 86 23.89 16.97 -0.68
C ILE A 86 24.43 18.13 -1.53
N TYR A 87 23.62 18.69 -2.42
CA TYR A 87 24.00 19.74 -3.36
C TYR A 87 23.48 21.14 -2.99
N PHE A 88 22.86 21.32 -1.81
CA PHE A 88 22.48 22.62 -1.26
C PHE A 88 23.61 23.33 -0.48
N GLU A 89 24.84 22.82 -0.54
CA GLU A 89 26.08 23.56 -0.22
C GLU A 89 26.80 24.03 -1.49
#